data_AF-A0A2E1H4P3-F1
#
_entry.id   AF-A0A2E1H4P3-F1
#
_cell.length_a   1.000
_cell.length_b   1.000
_cell.length_c   1.000
_cell.angle_alpha   90.00
_cell.angle_beta   90.00
_cell.angle_gamma   90.00
#
_symmetry.space_group_name_H-M   'P 1'
#
loop_
_entity.id
_entity.type
_entity.pdbx_description
1 polymer ?
#
loop_
_entity_poly.entity_id
_entity_poly.type
_entity_poly.pdbx_seq_one_letter_code
_entity_poly.pdbx_strand_id
1 'polypeptide(L)'
;MIQAMLADMAQQTEAARWLVYACAAKADAGAKNVTKIAAMAKCFATDVAVKVATDAVQVFGGYGFMEDYPIAKYYRDAKILQIYEGTNQVQRIVIARNLIKEASQYDHYNSVIPGEFQDSFGAEKVTANV
;
A
#
# COMPACT_ATOMS: atom_id res chain seq x y z
N MET A 1 -23.48 -12.18 -0.66
CA MET A 1 -22.59 -11.06 -1.03
C MET A 1 -22.21 -10.18 0.15
N ILE A 2 -23.13 -9.71 1.01
CA ILE A 2 -22.78 -8.86 2.19
C ILE A 2 -21.80 -9.54 3.16
N GLN A 3 -22.01 -10.82 3.49
CA GLN A 3 -21.09 -11.56 4.37
C GLN A 3 -19.65 -11.59 3.84
N ALA A 4 -19.48 -11.73 2.53
CA ALA A 4 -18.16 -11.69 1.90
C ALA A 4 -17.53 -10.29 2.00
N MET A 5 -18.30 -9.23 1.76
CA MET A 5 -17.82 -7.85 1.93
C MET A 5 -17.36 -7.58 3.36
N LEU A 6 -18.13 -8.02 4.36
CA LEU A 6 -17.74 -7.87 5.77
C LEU A 6 -16.46 -8.65 6.09
N ALA A 7 -16.29 -9.85 5.53
CA ALA A 7 -15.07 -10.64 5.68
C ALA A 7 -13.86 -9.92 5.07
N ASP A 8 -13.99 -9.39 3.85
CA ASP A 8 -12.93 -8.65 3.16
C ASP A 8 -12.56 -7.35 3.92
N MET A 9 -13.56 -6.61 4.40
CA MET A 9 -13.36 -5.39 5.20
C MET A 9 -12.59 -5.70 6.48
N ALA A 10 -12.93 -6.79 7.18
CA ALA A 10 -12.26 -7.21 8.40
C ALA A 10 -10.82 -7.62 8.13
N GLN A 11 -10.58 -8.46 7.11
CA GLN A 11 -9.24 -8.91 6.73
C GLN A 11 -8.31 -7.74 6.39
N GLN A 12 -8.79 -6.80 5.55
CA GLN A 12 -8.00 -5.65 5.14
C GLN A 12 -7.69 -4.73 6.32
N THR A 13 -8.66 -4.49 7.19
CA THR A 13 -8.49 -3.66 8.39
C THR A 13 -7.44 -4.26 9.33
N GLU A 14 -7.50 -5.56 9.58
CA GLU A 14 -6.51 -6.24 10.42
C GLU A 14 -5.12 -6.25 9.79
N ALA A 15 -5.01 -6.50 8.48
CA ALA A 15 -3.73 -6.39 7.78
C ALA A 15 -3.12 -4.98 7.90
N ALA A 16 -3.94 -3.94 7.74
CA ALA A 16 -3.50 -2.55 7.87
C ALA A 16 -3.05 -2.22 9.30
N ARG A 17 -3.81 -2.69 10.31
CA ARG A 17 -3.48 -2.53 11.73
C ARG A 17 -2.11 -3.16 12.05
N TRP A 18 -1.87 -4.39 11.61
CA TRP A 18 -0.61 -5.08 11.84
C TRP A 18 0.58 -4.38 11.18
N LEU A 19 0.40 -3.84 9.97
CA LEU A 19 1.47 -3.10 9.30
C LEU A 19 1.84 -1.80 10.05
N VAL A 20 0.84 -1.09 10.57
CA VAL A 20 1.05 0.11 11.39
C VAL A 20 1.76 -0.23 12.70
N TYR A 21 1.32 -1.27 13.41
CA TYR A 21 1.96 -1.69 14.65
C TYR A 21 3.37 -2.24 14.44
N ALA A 22 3.62 -2.97 13.35
CA ALA A 22 4.96 -3.40 13.00
C ALA A 22 5.90 -2.20 12.73
N CYS A 23 5.38 -1.14 12.10
CA CYS A 23 6.12 0.10 11.92
C CYS A 23 6.43 0.78 13.26
N ALA A 24 5.42 0.92 14.14
CA ALA A 24 5.57 1.54 15.45
C ALA A 24 6.58 0.77 16.31
N ALA A 25 6.45 -0.56 16.40
CA ALA A 25 7.37 -1.41 17.15
C ALA A 25 8.83 -1.28 16.66
N LYS A 26 9.05 -1.15 15.34
CA LYS A 26 10.40 -0.89 14.79
C LYS A 26 10.93 0.48 15.18
N ALA A 27 10.09 1.51 15.18
CA ALA A 27 10.47 2.85 15.61
C ALA A 27 10.85 2.87 17.09
N ASP A 28 10.02 2.25 17.94
CA ASP A 28 10.25 2.16 19.39
C ASP A 28 11.52 1.35 19.73
N ALA A 29 11.86 0.35 18.92
CA ALA A 29 13.10 -0.41 19.04
C ALA A 29 14.36 0.37 18.58
N GLY A 30 14.22 1.64 18.16
CA GLY A 30 15.35 2.48 17.75
C GLY A 30 15.94 2.11 16.38
N ALA A 31 15.15 1.51 15.49
CA ALA A 31 15.62 1.15 14.15
C ALA A 31 16.08 2.40 13.39
N LYS A 32 17.30 2.36 12.85
CA LYS A 32 17.92 3.51 12.14
C LYS A 32 17.20 3.92 10.86
N ASN A 33 16.43 3.03 10.24
CA ASN A 33 15.69 3.32 9.02
C ASN A 33 14.27 2.76 9.09
N VAL A 34 13.32 3.62 9.43
CA VAL A 34 11.87 3.32 9.43
C VAL A 34 11.14 3.89 8.22
N THR A 35 11.84 4.65 7.36
CA THR A 35 11.24 5.40 6.25
C THR A 35 10.43 4.51 5.31
N LYS A 36 11.00 3.37 4.90
CA LYS A 36 10.32 2.43 4.00
C LYS A 36 9.05 1.85 4.62
N ILE A 37 9.14 1.35 5.86
CA ILE A 37 8.00 0.70 6.52
C ILE A 37 6.92 1.70 6.92
N ALA A 38 7.30 2.93 7.29
CA ALA A 38 6.36 4.02 7.54
C ALA A 38 5.60 4.42 6.27
N ALA A 39 6.30 4.53 5.13
CA ALA A 39 5.66 4.79 3.85
C ALA A 39 4.71 3.66 3.43
N MET A 40 5.11 2.40 3.62
CA MET A 40 4.24 1.22 3.40
C MET A 40 3.00 1.27 4.28
N ALA A 41 3.16 1.49 5.59
CA ALA A 41 2.07 1.55 6.55
C ALA A 41 1.07 2.66 6.21
N LYS A 42 1.57 3.88 5.97
CA LYS A 42 0.71 5.02 5.62
C LYS A 42 -0.02 4.80 4.30
N CYS A 43 0.68 4.35 3.26
CA CYS A 43 0.05 4.12 1.95
C CYS A 43 -1.03 3.03 2.04
N PHE A 44 -0.69 1.87 2.60
CA PHE A 44 -1.59 0.73 2.64
C PHE A 44 -2.79 0.97 3.55
N ALA A 45 -2.58 1.49 4.76
CA ALA A 45 -3.68 1.72 5.71
C ALA A 45 -4.70 2.73 5.18
N THR A 46 -4.26 3.75 4.47
CA THR A 46 -5.15 4.79 3.93
C THR A 46 -5.87 4.34 2.66
N ASP A 47 -5.24 3.50 1.81
CA ASP A 47 -5.93 2.84 0.70
C ASP A 47 -7.02 1.88 1.20
N VAL A 48 -6.70 1.10 2.25
CA VAL A 48 -7.67 0.22 2.94
C VAL A 48 -8.81 1.04 3.56
N ALA A 49 -8.51 2.13 4.26
CA ALA A 49 -9.55 2.96 4.89
C ALA A 49 -10.58 3.46 3.88
N VAL A 50 -10.14 3.93 2.71
CA VAL A 50 -11.05 4.36 1.64
C VAL A 50 -11.84 3.18 1.08
N LYS A 51 -11.20 2.03 0.86
CA LYS A 51 -11.88 0.82 0.36
C LYS A 51 -12.97 0.34 1.32
N VAL A 52 -12.65 0.21 2.61
CA VAL A 52 -13.59 -0.20 3.66
C VAL A 52 -14.74 0.80 3.82
N ALA A 53 -14.46 2.10 3.81
CA ALA A 53 -15.51 3.11 3.88
C ALA A 53 -16.43 3.09 2.64
N THR A 54 -15.87 2.82 1.46
CA THR A 54 -16.65 2.66 0.21
C THR A 54 -17.55 1.43 0.28
N ASP A 55 -17.03 0.30 0.77
CA ASP A 55 -17.82 -0.92 0.93
C ASP A 55 -18.90 -0.74 1.99
N ALA A 56 -18.63 0.03 3.05
CA ALA A 56 -19.64 0.41 4.04
C ALA A 56 -20.79 1.22 3.41
N VAL A 57 -20.51 2.17 2.50
CA VAL A 57 -21.57 2.87 1.75
C VAL A 57 -22.45 1.86 1.01
N GLN A 58 -21.84 0.88 0.34
CA GLN A 58 -22.56 -0.13 -0.42
C GLN A 58 -23.39 -1.08 0.47
N VAL A 59 -22.91 -1.42 1.68
CA VAL A 59 -23.65 -2.23 2.66
C VAL A 59 -24.92 -1.50 3.13
N PHE A 60 -24.84 -0.18 3.34
CA PHE A 60 -25.97 0.65 3.77
C PHE A 60 -26.87 1.12 2.61
N GLY A 61 -26.48 0.87 1.36
CA GLY A 61 -27.23 1.29 0.18
C GLY A 61 -27.42 2.82 0.12
N GLY A 62 -28.62 3.28 -0.23
CA GLY A 62 -28.92 4.72 -0.29
C GLY A 62 -28.64 5.45 1.03
N TYR A 63 -28.93 4.82 2.17
CA TYR A 63 -28.64 5.40 3.50
C TYR A 63 -27.16 5.57 3.78
N GLY A 64 -26.29 4.83 3.08
CA GLY A 64 -24.84 4.98 3.19
C GLY A 64 -24.31 6.27 2.54
N PHE A 65 -25.07 6.83 1.59
CA PHE A 65 -24.76 8.07 0.90
C PHE A 65 -25.43 9.30 1.54
N MET A 66 -26.58 9.11 2.18
CA MET A 66 -27.30 10.16 2.89
C MET A 66 -26.54 10.62 4.14
N GLU A 67 -26.79 11.87 4.57
CA GLU A 67 -26.17 12.43 5.77
C GLU A 67 -26.87 12.00 7.08
N ASP A 68 -27.98 11.26 6.98
CA ASP A 68 -28.70 10.70 8.13
C ASP A 68 -27.85 9.69 8.92
N TYR A 69 -26.87 9.05 8.27
CA TYR A 69 -25.93 8.14 8.89
C TYR A 69 -24.48 8.58 8.62
N PRO A 70 -23.53 8.28 9.52
CA PRO A 70 -22.17 8.83 9.44
C PRO A 70 -21.30 8.23 8.32
N ILE A 71 -21.81 7.28 7.52
CA ILE A 71 -21.02 6.50 6.57
C ILE A 71 -20.44 7.39 5.46
N ALA A 72 -21.24 8.30 4.92
CA ALA A 72 -20.79 9.29 3.93
C ALA A 72 -19.71 10.22 4.49
N LYS A 73 -19.77 10.54 5.79
CA LYS A 73 -18.72 11.29 6.49
C LYS A 73 -17.44 10.46 6.59
N TYR A 74 -17.52 9.20 7.00
CA TYR A 74 -16.35 8.33 7.12
C TYR A 74 -15.61 8.15 5.80
N TYR A 75 -16.32 8.06 4.67
CA TYR A 75 -15.67 8.04 3.35
C TYR A 75 -14.89 9.33 3.07
N ARG A 76 -15.49 10.51 3.32
CA ARG A 76 -14.81 11.80 3.14
C ARG A 76 -13.59 11.93 4.06
N ASP A 77 -13.72 11.53 5.31
CA ASP A 77 -12.64 11.52 6.30
C ASP A 77 -11.52 10.55 5.90
N ALA A 78 -11.84 9.37 5.36
CA ALA A 78 -10.84 8.42 4.89
C ALA A 78 -10.07 8.97 3.69
N LYS A 79 -10.75 9.71 2.81
CA LYS A 79 -10.16 10.19 1.55
C LYS A 79 -9.04 11.19 1.76
N ILE A 80 -9.16 12.08 2.75
CA ILE A 80 -8.16 13.12 2.99
C ILE A 80 -6.80 12.50 3.31
N LEU A 81 -6.76 11.36 4.01
CA LEU A 81 -5.55 10.65 4.42
C LEU A 81 -4.67 10.21 3.22
N GLN A 82 -5.27 10.01 2.03
CA GLN A 82 -4.51 9.69 0.82
C GLN A 82 -3.78 10.91 0.22
N ILE A 83 -4.10 12.13 0.68
CA ILE A 83 -3.69 13.41 0.08
C ILE A 83 -2.71 14.16 0.98
N TYR A 84 -2.99 14.27 2.29
CA TYR A 84 -2.14 15.02 3.23
C TYR A 84 -0.98 14.17 3.80
N GLU A 85 0.02 14.82 4.42
CA GLU A 85 1.29 14.23 4.88
C GLU A 85 1.99 13.34 3.83
N GLY A 86 2.00 13.82 2.58
CA GLY A 86 2.58 13.14 1.42
C GLY A 86 1.61 12.14 0.80
N THR A 87 1.17 12.41 -0.43
CA THR A 87 0.16 11.60 -1.14
C THR A 87 0.55 10.12 -1.26
N ASN A 88 -0.43 9.22 -1.45
CA ASN A 88 -0.11 7.80 -1.59
C ASN A 88 0.74 7.48 -2.83
N GLN A 89 0.72 8.31 -3.86
CA GLN A 89 1.64 8.22 -5.00
C GLN A 89 3.08 8.56 -4.58
N VAL A 90 3.25 9.61 -3.78
CA VAL A 90 4.57 9.97 -3.22
C VAL A 90 5.08 8.88 -2.29
N GLN A 91 4.23 8.28 -1.45
CA GLN A 91 4.63 7.15 -0.60
C GLN A 91 5.10 5.95 -1.44
N ARG A 92 4.42 5.62 -2.54
CA ARG A 92 4.88 4.57 -3.47
C ARG A 92 6.25 4.88 -4.08
N ILE A 93 6.53 6.14 -4.41
CA ILE A 93 7.87 6.56 -4.88
C ILE A 93 8.92 6.35 -3.78
N VAL A 94 8.62 6.70 -2.53
CA VAL A 94 9.52 6.47 -1.38
C VAL A 94 9.79 4.97 -1.21
N ILE A 95 8.76 4.14 -1.30
CA ILE A 95 8.89 2.67 -1.23
C ILE A 95 9.78 2.17 -2.36
N ALA A 96 9.48 2.53 -3.62
CA ALA A 96 10.23 2.11 -4.79
C ALA A 96 11.72 2.48 -4.70
N ARG A 97 12.03 3.72 -4.30
CA ARG A 97 13.42 4.17 -4.11
C ARG A 97 14.18 3.37 -3.06
N ASN A 98 13.52 2.99 -1.96
CA ASN A 98 14.15 2.15 -0.94
C ASN A 98 14.33 0.71 -1.43
N LEU A 99 13.36 0.15 -2.16
CA LEU A 99 13.47 -1.19 -2.75
C LEU A 99 14.63 -1.27 -3.76
N ILE A 100 14.79 -0.28 -4.64
CA ILE A 100 15.89 -0.24 -5.61
C ILE A 100 17.26 -0.20 -4.88
N LYS A 101 17.37 0.59 -3.81
CA LYS A 101 18.59 0.66 -2.99
C LYS A 101 18.90 -0.64 -2.25
N GLU A 102 17.88 -1.41 -1.90
CA GLU A 102 18.05 -2.74 -1.31
C GLU A 102 18.43 -3.76 -2.37
N ALA A 103 17.78 -3.73 -3.55
CA ALA A 103 18.09 -4.58 -4.68
C ALA A 103 19.55 -4.44 -5.14
N SER A 104 20.08 -3.21 -5.21
CA SER A 104 21.48 -2.97 -5.61
C SER A 104 22.50 -3.55 -4.62
N GLN A 105 22.12 -3.87 -3.37
CA GLN A 105 23.02 -4.56 -2.43
C GLN A 105 23.20 -6.03 -2.83
N TYR A 106 22.26 -6.58 -3.59
CA TYR A 106 22.26 -7.96 -4.07
C TYR A 106 22.88 -8.12 -5.47
N ASP A 107 23.52 -7.08 -6.02
CA ASP A 107 24.14 -7.13 -7.36
C ASP A 107 25.16 -8.27 -7.52
N HIS A 108 25.77 -8.72 -6.41
CA HIS A 108 26.68 -9.86 -6.39
C HIS A 108 25.99 -11.19 -6.75
N TYR A 109 24.67 -11.29 -6.58
CA TYR A 109 23.87 -12.45 -7.01
C TYR A 109 23.53 -12.44 -8.51
N ASN A 110 23.79 -11.35 -9.25
CA ASN A 110 23.53 -11.30 -10.70
C ASN A 110 24.33 -12.37 -11.49
N SER A 111 25.40 -12.90 -10.90
CA SER A 111 26.17 -14.01 -11.46
C SER A 111 25.47 -15.37 -11.40
N VAL A 112 24.50 -15.53 -10.49
CA VAL A 112 23.78 -16.79 -10.22
C VAL A 112 22.29 -16.71 -10.52
N ILE A 113 21.73 -15.50 -10.65
CA ILE A 113 20.35 -15.30 -11.10
C ILE A 113 20.31 -15.52 -12.61
N PRO A 114 19.59 -16.54 -13.12
CA PRO A 114 19.41 -16.71 -14.55
C PRO A 114 18.60 -15.53 -15.10
N GLY A 115 19.21 -14.73 -15.96
CA GLY A 115 18.53 -13.62 -16.63
C GLY A 115 17.69 -14.12 -17.82
N GLU A 116 16.45 -13.66 -17.92
CA GLU A 116 15.66 -13.79 -19.15
C GLU A 116 16.06 -12.66 -20.11
N PHE A 117 16.63 -13.02 -21.25
CA PHE A 117 16.94 -12.08 -22.32
C PHE A 117 15.75 -12.04 -23.27
N GLN A 118 15.07 -10.91 -23.34
CA GLN A 118 14.02 -10.73 -24.33
C GLN A 118 14.64 -10.15 -25.60
N ASP A 119 14.60 -10.93 -26.68
CA ASP A 119 14.99 -10.43 -28.00
C ASP A 119 13.95 -9.40 -28.45
N SER A 120 14.34 -8.12 -28.41
CA SER A 120 13.54 -7.05 -29.00
C SER A 120 13.69 -7.08 -30.52
N PHE A 121 12.68 -6.65 -31.28
CA PHE A 121 12.73 -6.61 -32.75
C PHE A 121 13.72 -5.56 -33.32
N GLY A 122 14.55 -4.94 -32.47
CA GLY A 122 15.68 -4.07 -32.83
C GLY A 122 16.99 -4.67 -32.31
N ALA A 123 18.11 -4.35 -32.96
CA ALA A 123 19.42 -5.01 -32.79
C ALA A 123 20.07 -4.92 -31.38
N GLU A 124 19.37 -4.45 -30.35
CA GLU A 124 19.83 -4.44 -28.95
C GLU A 124 19.06 -5.46 -28.10
N LYS A 125 19.83 -6.38 -27.52
CA LYS A 125 19.36 -7.26 -26.45
C LYS A 125 19.24 -6.42 -25.17
N VAL A 126 18.02 -6.15 -24.74
CA VAL A 126 17.75 -5.46 -23.49
C VAL A 126 17.68 -6.50 -22.37
N THR A 127 18.44 -6.30 -21.30
CA THR A 127 18.33 -7.10 -20.08
C THR A 127 17.01 -6.77 -19.41
N ALA A 128 16.09 -7.74 -19.34
CA ALA A 128 14.80 -7.59 -18.69
C ALA A 128 14.95 -7.77 -17.16
N ASN A 129 15.75 -6.92 -16.52
CA ASN A 129 15.85 -6.89 -15.08
C ASN A 129 14.92 -5.78 -14.56
N VAL A 130 13.76 -6.17 -14.02
CA VAL A 130 12.82 -5.30 -13.28
C VAL A 130 13.22 -5.26 -11.81
#